data_AF-A0A9E4PWF8-F1
#
_entry.id   AF-A0A9E4PWF8-F1
#
_cell.length_a   1.000
_cell.length_b   1.000
_cell.length_c   1.000
_cell.angle_alpha   90.00
_cell.angle_beta   90.00
_cell.angle_gamma   90.00
#
_symmetry.space_group_name_H-M   'P 1'
#
loop_
_entity.id
_entity.type
_entity.pdbx_description
1 polymer ?
#
loop_
_entity_poly.entity_id
_entity_poly.type
_entity_poly.pdbx_seq_one_letter_code
_entity_poly.pdbx_strand_id
1 'polypeptide(L)'
;VPFGDSFATWLGWLLPWGQPLILLPPAPAHQDAMVRQLIRIGYDRINGFLAGGFEAWQSAGLPTESANGIDLETLKDLSGQDHAPIILDVRQRNEYHAGHIKGALNIELGELQEHLDGLPREIPVVTVCAAGMRASMAASILQRDGRDNVQVLAESGTMAWIDQGYPSATGEE
;
A
#
# COMPACT_ATOMS: atom_id res chain seq x y z
N VAL A 1 6.53 5.12 -0.15
CA VAL A 1 5.92 5.88 -1.27
C VAL A 1 6.94 6.01 -2.39
N PRO A 2 6.65 5.51 -3.62
CA PRO A 2 7.56 5.63 -4.76
C PRO A 2 7.80 7.09 -5.15
N PHE A 3 9.03 7.42 -5.56
CA PHE A 3 9.35 8.76 -6.06
C PHE A 3 8.86 8.96 -7.50
N GLY A 4 8.25 10.11 -7.78
CA GLY A 4 7.64 10.45 -9.07
C GLY A 4 6.73 11.68 -8.94
N ASP A 5 5.82 11.88 -9.90
CA ASP A 5 4.95 13.06 -9.94
C ASP A 5 3.91 13.09 -8.80
N SER A 6 3.48 11.93 -8.33
CA SER A 6 2.50 11.77 -7.24
C SER A 6 3.13 11.63 -5.85
N PHE A 7 4.46 11.70 -5.75
CA PHE A 7 5.19 11.44 -4.49
C PHE A 7 4.76 12.38 -3.36
N ALA A 8 4.75 13.69 -3.61
CA ALA A 8 4.30 14.67 -2.62
C ALA A 8 2.83 14.45 -2.24
N THR A 9 1.95 14.24 -3.22
CA THR A 9 0.52 14.03 -2.98
C THR A 9 0.28 12.84 -2.04
N TRP A 10 0.90 11.69 -2.34
CA TRP A 10 0.76 10.51 -1.49
C TRP A 10 1.37 10.70 -0.12
N LEU A 11 2.55 11.31 0.00
CA LEU A 11 3.13 11.56 1.32
C LEU A 11 2.29 12.53 2.15
N GLY A 12 1.74 13.58 1.54
CA GLY A 12 0.88 14.53 2.21
C GLY A 12 -0.40 13.89 2.78
N TRP A 13 -0.94 12.88 2.09
CA TRP A 13 -2.08 12.11 2.56
C TRP A 13 -1.72 11.04 3.59
N LEU A 14 -0.56 10.39 3.43
CA LEU A 14 -0.21 9.19 4.19
C LEU A 14 0.64 9.46 5.43
N LEU A 15 1.12 10.67 5.66
CA LEU A 15 1.92 10.95 6.85
C LEU A 15 1.20 11.90 7.81
N PRO A 16 1.34 11.66 9.13
CA PRO A 16 1.04 12.66 10.13
C PRO A 16 1.83 13.95 9.90
N TRP A 17 1.16 15.08 10.10
CA TRP A 17 1.78 16.39 9.96
C TRP A 17 2.96 16.57 10.92
N GLY A 18 4.05 17.15 10.40
CA GLY A 18 5.24 17.47 11.20
C GLY A 18 6.08 16.26 11.63
N GLN A 19 5.79 15.05 11.14
CA GLN A 19 6.63 13.88 11.40
C GLN A 19 8.03 14.06 10.77
N PRO A 20 9.13 13.85 11.53
CA PRO A 20 10.48 13.89 10.97
C PRO A 20 10.69 12.80 9.92
N LEU A 21 11.29 13.17 8.79
CA LEU A 21 11.48 12.26 7.65
C LEU A 21 12.94 11.90 7.43
N ILE A 22 13.19 10.61 7.20
CA ILE A 22 14.40 10.14 6.53
C ILE A 22 13.98 9.65 5.15
N LEU A 23 14.64 10.13 4.11
CA LEU A 23 14.31 9.81 2.73
C LEU A 23 15.22 8.71 2.18
N LEU A 24 14.64 7.80 1.40
CA LEU A 24 15.37 6.81 0.62
C LEU A 24 15.24 7.18 -0.87
N PRO A 25 16.22 7.92 -1.43
CA PRO A 25 16.16 8.32 -2.83
C PRO A 25 16.54 7.13 -3.74
N PRO A 26 15.93 6.99 -4.95
CA PRO A 26 16.33 5.93 -5.89
C PRO A 26 17.78 6.06 -6.35
N ALA A 27 18.32 7.28 -6.35
CA ALA A 27 19.72 7.58 -6.62
C ALA A 27 20.07 8.92 -5.95
N PRO A 28 21.35 9.19 -5.63
CA PRO A 28 21.76 10.46 -5.03
C PRO A 28 21.28 11.71 -5.79
N ALA A 29 21.19 11.64 -7.12
CA ALA A 29 20.72 12.74 -7.96
C ALA A 29 19.26 13.17 -7.69
N HIS A 30 18.44 12.33 -7.05
CA HIS A 30 17.03 12.61 -6.78
C HIS A 30 16.79 13.37 -5.46
N GLN A 31 17.81 13.54 -4.62
CA GLN A 31 17.68 14.14 -3.28
C GLN A 31 17.04 15.53 -3.32
N ASP A 32 17.59 16.43 -4.13
CA ASP A 32 17.09 17.80 -4.29
C ASP A 32 15.63 17.84 -4.77
N ALA A 33 15.29 16.97 -5.72
CA ALA A 33 13.95 16.93 -6.29
C ALA A 33 12.92 16.44 -5.26
N MET A 34 13.26 15.39 -4.49
CA MET A 34 12.42 14.89 -3.40
C MET A 34 12.19 15.96 -2.33
N VAL A 35 13.25 16.62 -1.88
CA VAL A 35 13.18 17.71 -0.87
C VAL A 35 12.30 18.85 -1.36
N ARG A 36 12.51 19.32 -2.60
CA ARG A 36 11.72 20.42 -3.18
C ARG A 36 10.23 20.05 -3.33
N GLN A 37 9.91 18.80 -3.61
CA GLN A 37 8.52 18.36 -3.67
C GLN A 37 7.85 18.39 -2.30
N LEU A 38 8.54 17.97 -1.23
CA LEU A 38 8.00 17.93 0.13
C LEU A 38 7.86 19.31 0.77
N ILE A 39 8.85 20.19 0.60
CA ILE A 39 8.77 21.56 1.13
C ILE A 39 7.57 22.31 0.54
N ARG A 40 7.20 22.06 -0.73
CA ARG A 40 6.03 22.70 -1.38
C ARG A 40 4.70 22.35 -0.73
N ILE A 41 4.62 21.21 -0.06
CA ILE A 41 3.43 20.80 0.70
C ILE A 41 3.63 20.98 2.21
N GLY A 42 4.68 21.72 2.61
CA GLY A 42 4.98 22.09 3.99
C GLY A 42 5.64 21.00 4.85
N TYR A 43 6.13 19.92 4.24
CA TYR A 43 6.98 18.95 4.91
C TYR A 43 8.45 19.40 4.82
N ASP A 44 8.89 20.17 5.82
CA ASP A 44 10.23 20.77 5.90
C ASP A 44 11.16 20.09 6.92
N ARG A 45 10.63 19.22 7.78
CA ARG A 45 11.39 18.42 8.77
C ARG A 45 12.05 17.19 8.15
N ILE A 46 12.92 17.40 7.18
CA ILE A 46 13.69 16.34 6.52
C ILE A 46 15.02 16.18 7.25
N ASN A 47 15.15 15.13 8.05
CA ASN A 47 16.31 14.86 8.90
C ASN A 47 17.51 14.26 8.14
N GLY A 48 17.32 13.87 6.88
CA GLY A 48 18.39 13.41 6.00
C GLY A 48 17.96 12.30 5.06
N PHE A 49 18.97 11.61 4.54
CA PHE A 49 18.80 10.49 3.62
C PHE A 49 19.42 9.22 4.21
N LEU A 50 18.90 8.06 3.81
CA LEU A 50 19.52 6.80 4.19
C LEU A 50 20.90 6.67 3.54
N ALA A 51 21.96 6.79 4.33
CA ALA A 51 23.34 6.71 3.85
C ALA A 51 23.63 5.33 3.23
N GLY A 52 24.15 5.31 2.00
CA GLY A 52 24.39 4.07 1.25
C GLY A 52 23.11 3.37 0.76
N GLY A 53 21.94 3.96 0.98
CA GLY A 53 20.66 3.40 0.53
C GLY A 53 20.29 2.08 1.22
N PHE A 54 19.34 1.37 0.60
CA PHE A 54 18.81 0.14 1.16
C PHE A 54 19.83 -1.01 1.14
N GLU A 55 20.71 -1.07 0.14
CA GLU A 55 21.76 -2.10 0.05
C GLU A 55 22.74 -2.02 1.23
N ALA A 56 23.13 -0.82 1.65
CA ALA A 56 23.98 -0.63 2.81
C ALA A 56 23.29 -1.04 4.11
N TRP A 57 21.98 -0.74 4.24
CA TRP A 57 21.17 -1.19 5.39
C TRP A 57 21.12 -2.71 5.50
N GLN A 58 20.86 -3.39 4.37
CA GLN A 58 20.87 -4.85 4.30
C GLN A 58 22.26 -5.44 4.59
N SER A 59 23.32 -4.87 4.01
CA SER A 59 24.70 -5.33 4.21
C SER A 59 25.17 -5.15 5.65
N ALA A 60 24.61 -4.19 6.38
CA ALA A 60 24.87 -3.98 7.80
C ALA A 60 24.10 -4.96 8.72
N GLY A 61 23.28 -5.86 8.16
CA GLY A 61 22.49 -6.83 8.93
C GLY A 61 21.36 -6.18 9.73
N LEU A 62 20.90 -5.00 9.32
CA LEU A 62 19.80 -4.31 9.98
C LEU A 62 18.44 -4.94 9.59
N PRO A 63 17.41 -4.85 10.46
CA PRO A 63 16.13 -5.49 10.22
C PRO A 63 15.46 -5.02 8.92
N THR A 64 14.83 -5.96 8.22
CA THR A 64 14.02 -5.69 7.03
C THR A 64 12.75 -6.52 7.07
N GLU A 65 11.69 -5.95 6.52
CA GLU A 65 10.41 -6.64 6.32
C GLU A 65 10.03 -6.61 4.84
N SER A 66 9.20 -7.57 4.45
CA SER A 66 8.68 -7.69 3.08
C SER A 66 7.25 -8.20 3.14
N ALA A 67 6.38 -7.63 2.31
CA ALA A 67 5.06 -8.19 2.06
C ALA A 67 5.14 -9.15 0.87
N ASN A 68 4.54 -10.33 1.01
CA ASN A 68 4.50 -11.31 -0.08
C ASN A 68 3.44 -10.93 -1.11
N GLY A 69 3.73 -11.21 -2.38
CA GLY A 69 2.73 -11.16 -3.43
C GLY A 69 1.82 -12.39 -3.38
N ILE A 70 0.56 -12.21 -3.73
CA ILE A 70 -0.39 -13.30 -4.02
C ILE A 70 -0.90 -13.13 -5.44
N ASP A 71 -0.97 -14.21 -6.21
CA ASP A 71 -1.53 -14.19 -7.57
C ASP A 71 -3.07 -14.28 -7.56
N LEU A 72 -3.67 -13.99 -8.72
CA LEU A 72 -5.13 -13.94 -8.88
C LEU A 72 -5.79 -15.29 -8.60
N GLU A 73 -5.19 -16.39 -9.04
CA GLU A 73 -5.77 -17.74 -8.93
C GLU A 73 -5.73 -18.20 -7.47
N THR A 74 -4.60 -18.04 -6.80
CA THR A 74 -4.45 -18.33 -5.37
C THR A 74 -5.41 -17.50 -4.53
N LEU A 75 -5.58 -16.20 -4.81
CA LEU A 75 -6.53 -15.36 -4.08
C LEU A 75 -7.97 -15.82 -4.29
N LYS A 76 -8.34 -16.17 -5.53
CA LYS A 76 -9.67 -16.69 -5.86
C LYS A 76 -9.98 -17.97 -5.08
N ASP A 77 -9.05 -18.91 -5.03
CA ASP A 77 -9.26 -20.17 -4.32
C ASP A 77 -9.34 -19.98 -2.79
N LEU A 78 -8.60 -19.01 -2.23
CA LEU A 78 -8.70 -18.66 -0.81
C LEU A 78 -10.01 -17.92 -0.48
N SER A 79 -10.49 -17.07 -1.38
CA SER A 79 -11.70 -16.26 -1.15
C SER A 79 -12.99 -17.07 -0.96
N GLY A 80 -12.99 -18.34 -1.40
CA GLY A 80 -14.14 -19.26 -1.27
C GLY A 80 -14.15 -20.15 -0.03
N GLN A 81 -13.20 -19.97 0.91
CA GLN A 81 -13.02 -20.86 2.07
C GLN A 81 -13.57 -20.25 3.37
N ASP A 82 -13.86 -21.10 4.37
CA ASP A 82 -14.38 -20.70 5.69
C ASP A 82 -13.44 -19.75 6.48
N HIS A 83 -12.18 -19.65 6.07
CA HIS A 83 -11.15 -18.77 6.63
C HIS A 83 -10.51 -17.89 5.57
N ALA A 84 -11.33 -17.33 4.67
CA ALA A 84 -10.88 -16.41 3.64
C ALA A 84 -10.17 -15.17 4.24
N PRO A 85 -9.11 -14.67 3.57
CA PRO A 85 -8.50 -13.39 3.96
C PRO A 85 -9.47 -12.23 3.74
N ILE A 86 -9.26 -11.14 4.49
CA ILE A 86 -9.89 -9.86 4.18
C ILE A 86 -9.26 -9.33 2.88
N ILE A 87 -10.08 -9.15 1.85
CA ILE A 87 -9.67 -8.46 0.63
C ILE A 87 -9.90 -6.97 0.84
N LEU A 88 -8.82 -6.21 0.97
CA LEU A 88 -8.86 -4.77 1.24
C LEU A 88 -8.59 -3.99 -0.05
N ASP A 89 -9.64 -3.46 -0.68
CA ASP A 89 -9.52 -2.59 -1.84
C ASP A 89 -9.25 -1.15 -1.40
N VAL A 90 -8.04 -0.66 -1.70
CA VAL A 90 -7.57 0.67 -1.29
C VAL A 90 -7.68 1.73 -2.39
N ARG A 91 -8.45 1.44 -3.45
CA ARG A 91 -8.81 2.43 -4.47
C ARG A 91 -9.84 3.41 -3.94
N GLN A 92 -10.04 4.49 -4.70
CA GLN A 92 -11.08 5.46 -4.41
C GLN A 92 -12.46 4.82 -4.54
N ARG A 93 -13.44 5.34 -3.79
CA ARG A 93 -14.81 4.83 -3.78
C ARG A 93 -15.42 4.72 -5.18
N ASN A 94 -15.21 5.71 -6.04
CA ASN A 94 -15.70 5.66 -7.43
C ASN A 94 -15.11 4.49 -8.25
N GLU A 95 -13.81 4.19 -8.09
CA GLU A 95 -13.16 3.05 -8.73
C GLU A 95 -13.72 1.72 -8.20
N TYR A 96 -13.96 1.63 -6.89
CA TYR A 96 -14.57 0.46 -6.25
C TYR A 96 -16.00 0.24 -6.74
N HIS A 97 -16.85 1.28 -6.71
CA HIS A 97 -18.24 1.19 -7.15
C HIS A 97 -18.37 0.83 -8.64
N ALA A 98 -17.43 1.24 -9.48
CA ALA A 98 -17.41 0.89 -10.91
C ALA A 98 -17.16 -0.60 -11.14
N GLY A 99 -16.53 -1.30 -10.18
CA GLY A 99 -16.25 -2.72 -10.24
C GLY A 99 -15.17 -3.11 -9.23
N HIS A 100 -15.45 -4.12 -8.42
CA HIS A 100 -14.54 -4.62 -7.38
C HIS A 100 -14.63 -6.15 -7.22
N ILE A 101 -13.66 -6.71 -6.50
CA ILE A 101 -13.68 -8.12 -6.10
C ILE A 101 -14.83 -8.32 -5.14
N LYS A 102 -15.69 -9.30 -5.39
CA LYS A 102 -16.86 -9.57 -4.55
C LYS A 102 -16.44 -9.89 -3.10
N GLY A 103 -17.07 -9.24 -2.14
CA GLY A 103 -16.77 -9.34 -0.70
C GLY A 103 -15.57 -8.51 -0.25
N ALA A 104 -14.98 -7.69 -1.13
CA ALA A 104 -13.87 -6.82 -0.74
C ALA A 104 -14.35 -5.65 0.11
N LEU A 105 -13.61 -5.35 1.17
CA LEU A 105 -13.77 -4.16 1.98
C LEU A 105 -13.08 -2.97 1.30
N ASN A 106 -13.79 -1.87 1.09
CA ASN A 106 -13.19 -0.63 0.59
C ASN A 106 -12.81 0.30 1.74
N ILE A 107 -11.51 0.59 1.85
CA ILE A 107 -10.98 1.68 2.68
C ILE A 107 -9.96 2.41 1.81
N GLU A 108 -10.22 3.67 1.45
CA GLU A 108 -9.31 4.41 0.58
C GLU A 108 -7.92 4.51 1.23
N LEU A 109 -6.86 4.39 0.42
CA LEU A 109 -5.48 4.39 0.95
C LEU A 109 -5.17 5.60 1.86
N GLY A 110 -5.73 6.78 1.54
CA GLY A 110 -5.54 8.00 2.34
C GLY A 110 -6.18 7.93 3.73
N GLU A 111 -7.27 7.18 3.87
CA GLU A 111 -8.05 7.04 5.11
C GLU A 111 -7.56 5.85 5.94
N LEU A 112 -6.80 4.91 5.35
CA LEU A 112 -6.43 3.64 5.96
C LEU A 112 -5.85 3.75 7.37
N GLN A 113 -5.04 4.78 7.65
CA GLN A 113 -4.47 4.99 8.99
C GLN A 113 -5.51 5.24 10.08
N GLU A 114 -6.64 5.85 9.73
CA GLU A 114 -7.73 6.17 10.65
C GLU A 114 -8.64 4.96 10.91
N HIS A 115 -8.53 3.92 10.08
CA HIS A 115 -9.37 2.72 10.12
C HIS A 115 -8.65 1.45 10.58
N LEU A 116 -7.39 1.55 11.02
CA LEU A 116 -6.58 0.39 11.42
C LEU A 116 -7.22 -0.43 12.56
N ASP A 117 -7.86 0.24 13.51
CA ASP A 117 -8.53 -0.40 14.65
C ASP A 117 -9.79 -1.17 14.26
N GLY A 118 -10.40 -0.84 13.11
CA GLY A 118 -11.59 -1.52 12.58
C GLY A 118 -11.28 -2.84 11.88
N LEU A 119 -10.00 -3.11 11.58
CA LEU A 119 -9.57 -4.34 10.92
C LEU A 119 -9.20 -5.39 11.99
N PRO A 120 -9.77 -6.61 11.98
CA PRO A 120 -9.33 -7.69 12.86
C PRO A 120 -7.83 -7.99 12.70
N ARG A 121 -7.08 -8.18 13.79
CA ARG A 121 -5.60 -8.34 13.74
C ARG A 121 -5.17 -9.77 13.38
N GLU A 122 -6.01 -10.74 13.68
CA GLU A 122 -5.74 -12.17 13.55
C GLU A 122 -6.09 -12.71 12.15
N ILE A 123 -6.86 -11.94 11.37
CA ILE A 123 -7.31 -12.34 10.05
C ILE A 123 -6.30 -11.86 8.99
N PRO A 124 -5.83 -12.75 8.08
CA PRO A 124 -4.95 -12.34 7.00
C PRO A 124 -5.58 -11.26 6.11
N VAL A 125 -4.78 -10.31 5.64
CA VAL A 125 -5.23 -9.21 4.78
C VAL A 125 -4.53 -9.29 3.43
N VAL A 126 -5.30 -9.25 2.35
CA VAL A 126 -4.80 -9.11 0.99
C VAL A 126 -5.18 -7.72 0.49
N THR A 127 -4.18 -6.87 0.29
CA THR A 127 -4.38 -5.52 -0.23
C THR A 127 -4.50 -5.52 -1.74
N VAL A 128 -5.46 -4.76 -2.26
CA VAL A 128 -5.81 -4.70 -3.69
C VAL A 128 -5.90 -3.26 -4.14
N CYS A 129 -5.41 -2.98 -5.35
CA CYS A 129 -5.75 -1.76 -6.05
C CYS A 129 -5.78 -2.00 -7.57
N ALA A 130 -5.75 -0.95 -8.38
CA ALA A 130 -5.81 -1.10 -9.83
C ALA A 130 -4.56 -1.79 -10.42
N ALA A 131 -3.37 -1.51 -9.87
CA ALA A 131 -2.10 -1.92 -10.49
C ALA A 131 -0.96 -2.16 -9.46
N GLY A 132 -1.29 -2.56 -8.23
CA GLY A 132 -0.32 -2.91 -7.19
C GLY A 132 0.25 -1.73 -6.38
N MET A 133 0.57 -0.58 -6.99
CA MET A 133 1.28 0.52 -6.29
C MET A 133 0.62 0.96 -4.97
N ARG A 134 -0.69 1.22 -4.97
CA ARG A 134 -1.44 1.62 -3.77
C ARG A 134 -1.57 0.47 -2.76
N ALA A 135 -1.68 -0.76 -3.25
CA ALA A 135 -1.78 -1.95 -2.42
C ALA A 135 -0.45 -2.19 -1.66
N SER A 136 0.70 -2.02 -2.32
CA SER A 136 2.00 -2.09 -1.65
C SER A 136 2.17 -1.00 -0.58
N MET A 137 1.65 0.21 -0.79
CA MET A 137 1.65 1.26 0.23
C MET A 137 0.74 0.92 1.40
N ALA A 138 -0.46 0.38 1.13
CA ALA A 138 -1.36 -0.11 2.18
C ALA A 138 -0.73 -1.24 3.00
N ALA A 139 -0.06 -2.20 2.34
CA ALA A 139 0.62 -3.29 3.02
C ALA A 139 1.72 -2.78 3.96
N SER A 140 2.51 -1.79 3.51
CA SER A 140 3.52 -1.15 4.37
C SER A 140 2.90 -0.44 5.59
N ILE A 141 1.73 0.17 5.44
CA ILE A 141 0.99 0.80 6.55
C ILE A 141 0.51 -0.27 7.55
N LEU A 142 -0.07 -1.36 7.06
CA LEU A 142 -0.56 -2.47 7.88
C LEU A 142 0.58 -3.20 8.62
N GLN A 143 1.72 -3.43 7.97
CA GLN A 143 2.90 -4.02 8.60
C GLN A 143 3.46 -3.11 9.71
N ARG A 144 3.52 -1.80 9.47
CA ARG A 144 3.91 -0.81 10.50
C ARG A 144 2.96 -0.78 11.71
N ASP A 145 1.69 -1.12 11.51
CA ASP A 145 0.69 -1.31 12.59
C ASP A 145 0.87 -2.64 13.36
N GLY A 146 1.84 -3.48 12.96
CA GLY A 146 2.15 -4.76 13.59
C GLY A 146 1.31 -5.92 13.07
N ARG A 147 0.86 -5.86 11.80
CA ARG A 147 0.15 -6.97 11.15
C ARG A 147 1.13 -7.83 10.36
N ASP A 148 1.27 -9.08 10.79
CA ASP A 148 2.25 -10.00 10.21
C ASP A 148 1.74 -10.73 8.95
N ASN A 149 0.42 -10.94 8.84
CA ASN A 149 -0.21 -11.66 7.72
C ASN A 149 -0.79 -10.71 6.66
N VAL A 150 0.10 -9.96 6.00
CA VAL A 150 -0.28 -9.03 4.93
C VAL A 150 0.32 -9.48 3.60
N GLN A 151 -0.55 -9.62 2.61
CA GLN A 151 -0.17 -9.91 1.23
C GLN A 151 -0.65 -8.80 0.29
N VAL A 152 0.00 -8.70 -0.86
CA VAL A 152 -0.33 -7.73 -1.91
C VAL A 152 -0.79 -8.52 -3.13
N LEU A 153 -1.99 -8.24 -3.64
CA LEU A 153 -2.39 -8.81 -4.93
C LEU A 153 -1.40 -8.33 -5.99
N ALA A 154 -0.67 -9.30 -6.55
CA ALA A 154 0.37 -9.08 -7.55
C ALA A 154 -0.25 -8.55 -8.86
N GLU A 155 0.61 -8.28 -9.84
CA GLU A 155 0.33 -7.53 -11.08
C GLU A 155 -1.11 -7.58 -11.61
N SER A 156 -1.58 -6.41 -12.07
CA SER A 156 -2.84 -6.19 -12.79
C SER A 156 -4.13 -6.07 -11.96
N GLY A 157 -4.07 -6.26 -10.63
CA GLY A 157 -5.04 -5.73 -9.67
C GLY A 157 -6.51 -6.10 -9.94
N THR A 158 -7.43 -5.18 -9.63
CA THR A 158 -8.88 -5.43 -9.78
C THR A 158 -9.31 -5.66 -11.23
N MET A 159 -8.71 -4.97 -12.21
CA MET A 159 -9.16 -5.10 -13.60
C MET A 159 -8.87 -6.51 -14.13
N ALA A 160 -7.68 -7.05 -13.86
CA ALA A 160 -7.37 -8.40 -14.27
C ALA A 160 -8.25 -9.46 -13.58
N TRP A 161 -8.62 -9.23 -12.31
CA TRP A 161 -9.60 -10.10 -11.64
C TRP A 161 -10.93 -10.14 -12.40
N ILE A 162 -11.44 -8.97 -12.81
CA ILE A 162 -12.70 -8.85 -13.56
C ILE A 162 -12.55 -9.48 -14.96
N ASP A 163 -11.44 -9.21 -15.66
CA ASP A 163 -11.16 -9.74 -17.01
C ASP A 163 -11.06 -11.27 -17.03
N GLN A 164 -10.59 -11.88 -15.94
CA GLN A 164 -10.57 -13.35 -15.77
C GLN A 164 -11.97 -13.94 -15.51
N GLY A 165 -13.00 -13.11 -15.35
CA GLY A 165 -14.36 -13.55 -15.05
C GLY A 165 -14.52 -14.07 -13.62
N TYR A 166 -13.62 -13.70 -12.71
CA TYR A 166 -13.73 -14.07 -11.30
C TYR A 166 -14.87 -13.29 -10.60
N PRO A 167 -15.37 -13.77 -9.45
CA PRO A 167 -16.50 -13.14 -8.77
C PRO A 167 -16.25 -11.65 -8.48
N SER A 168 -17.06 -10.78 -9.08
CA SER A 168 -16.98 -9.34 -8.94
C SER A 168 -18.36 -8.73 -8.68
N ALA A 169 -18.36 -7.51 -8.14
CA ALA A 169 -19.55 -6.74 -7.82
C ALA A 169 -19.37 -5.26 -8.19
N THR A 170 -20.47 -4.50 -8.15
CA THR A 170 -20.53 -3.05 -8.41
C THR A 170 -21.41 -2.39 -7.35
N GLY A 171 -21.24 -1.08 -7.14
CA GLY A 171 -21.95 -0.36 -6.07
C GLY A 171 -21.33 -0.59 -4.69
N GLU A 172 -22.16 -0.56 -3.64
CA GLU A 172 -21.77 -0.91 -2.26
C GLU A 172 -22.13 -2.38 -1.96
N GLU A 173 -21.37 -3.00 -1.06
CA GLU A 173 -21.63 -4.32 -0.46
C GLU A 173 -21.68 -4.24 1.07
#